data_AF-A0A7C3EBE2-F1
#
_entry.id   AF-A0A7C3EBE2-F1
#
_cell.length_a   1.000
_cell.length_b   1.000
_cell.length_c   1.000
_cell.angle_alpha   90.00
_cell.angle_beta   90.00
_cell.angle_gamma   90.00
#
_symmetry.space_group_name_H-M   'P 1'
#
loop_
_entity.id
_entity.type
_entity.pdbx_description
1 polymer ?
#
loop_
_entity_poly.entity_id
_entity_poly.type
_entity_poly.pdbx_seq_one_letter_code
_entity_poly.pdbx_strand_id
1 'polypeptide(L)'
;MRSVEAGDDLLLLERGGVDADLSDDEIDECFSEALHRALGRVHSGPVALLPPDGTRFHSRAGYLTDIASRVLTRWPSGDRLGMVMPALGTH
;
A
#
# COMPACT_ATOMS: atom_id res chain seq x y z
N MET A 1 10.13 -20.69 5.70
CA MET A 1 10.21 -19.22 5.50
C MET A 1 10.76 -19.03 4.09
N ARG A 2 9.93 -18.67 3.10
CA ARG A 2 10.45 -18.41 1.75
C ARG A 2 11.18 -17.07 1.81
N SER A 3 12.48 -17.11 1.56
CA SER A 3 13.32 -15.93 1.35
C SER A 3 12.69 -15.12 0.23
N VAL A 4 12.49 -13.82 0.43
CA VAL A 4 12.23 -12.91 -0.68
C VAL A 4 13.58 -12.77 -1.37
N GLU A 5 13.79 -13.54 -2.43
CA GLU A 5 14.96 -13.41 -3.29
C GLU A 5 15.00 -11.98 -3.82
N ALA A 6 15.93 -11.17 -3.29
CA ALA A 6 16.25 -9.85 -3.82
C ALA A 6 16.99 -10.04 -5.15
N GLY A 7 16.25 -10.26 -6.24
CA GLY A 7 16.84 -10.69 -7.51
C GLY A 7 16.15 -10.20 -8.79
N ASP A 8 15.08 -9.42 -8.71
CA ASP A 8 14.51 -8.70 -9.86
C ASP A 8 13.96 -7.36 -9.36
N ASP A 9 14.13 -6.30 -10.14
CA ASP A 9 13.54 -4.98 -9.87
C ASP A 9 12.01 -5.15 -9.81
N LEU A 10 11.45 -5.21 -8.61
CA LEU A 10 10.04 -5.54 -8.43
C LEU A 10 9.17 -4.33 -8.78
N LEU A 11 8.89 -4.16 -10.07
CA LEU A 11 7.89 -3.23 -10.54
C LEU A 11 6.49 -3.84 -10.36
N LEU A 12 5.69 -3.26 -9.46
CA LEU A 12 4.32 -3.69 -9.23
C LEU A 12 3.36 -3.10 -10.27
N LEU A 13 3.51 -1.81 -10.53
CA LEU A 13 2.73 -1.00 -11.46
C LEU A 13 3.50 0.31 -11.73
N GLU A 14 3.40 0.81 -12.96
CA GLU A 14 3.94 2.12 -13.36
C GLU A 14 2.84 2.89 -14.09
N ARG A 15 2.48 4.06 -13.57
CA ARG A 15 1.55 4.99 -14.22
C ARG A 15 1.86 6.41 -13.74
N GLY A 16 2.12 7.31 -14.67
CA GLY A 16 2.47 8.70 -14.38
C GLY A 16 3.13 9.37 -15.57
N GLY A 17 3.46 10.64 -15.42
CA GLY A 17 4.07 11.48 -16.46
C GLY A 17 4.11 12.94 -16.03
N VAL A 18 4.86 13.76 -16.75
CA VAL A 18 4.98 15.22 -16.46
C VAL A 18 3.62 15.91 -16.49
N ASP A 19 2.76 15.48 -17.42
CA ASP A 19 1.42 16.04 -17.61
C ASP A 19 0.31 15.12 -17.06
N ALA A 20 0.69 14.08 -16.31
CA ALA A 20 -0.28 13.15 -15.74
C ALA A 20 -0.92 13.76 -14.49
N ASP A 21 -2.24 13.93 -14.54
CA ASP A 21 -3.07 14.28 -13.40
C ASP A 21 -4.00 13.10 -13.13
N LEU A 22 -3.69 12.32 -12.10
CA LEU A 22 -4.46 11.14 -11.75
C LEU A 22 -5.63 11.55 -10.85
N SER A 23 -6.83 11.25 -11.31
CA SER A 23 -8.04 11.37 -10.48
C SER A 23 -7.98 10.42 -9.28
N ASP A 24 -8.83 10.71 -8.28
CA ASP A 24 -8.91 9.90 -7.07
C ASP A 24 -9.26 8.43 -7.38
N ASP A 25 -10.20 8.20 -8.30
CA ASP A 25 -10.57 6.85 -8.74
C ASP A 25 -9.39 6.13 -9.41
N GLU A 26 -8.63 6.81 -10.28
CA GLU A 26 -7.42 6.23 -10.89
C GLU A 26 -6.34 5.89 -9.85
N ILE A 27 -6.19 6.72 -8.81
CA ILE A 27 -5.26 6.47 -7.71
C ILE A 27 -5.70 5.24 -6.91
N ASP A 28 -6.98 5.12 -6.56
CA ASP A 28 -7.51 3.95 -5.86
C ASP A 28 -7.27 2.68 -6.68
N GLU A 29 -7.68 2.68 -7.95
CA GLU A 29 -7.49 1.55 -8.86
C GLU A 29 -6.03 1.12 -8.95
N CYS A 30 -5.12 2.06 -9.24
CA CYS A 30 -3.70 1.75 -9.44
C CYS A 30 -3.04 1.26 -8.14
N PHE A 31 -3.35 1.90 -7.02
CA PHE A 31 -2.77 1.53 -5.72
C PHE A 31 -3.33 0.19 -5.24
N SER A 32 -4.64 -0.03 -5.36
CA SER A 32 -5.29 -1.30 -5.06
C SER A 32 -4.73 -2.43 -5.91
N GLU A 33 -4.48 -2.22 -7.20
CA GLU A 33 -3.86 -3.21 -8.08
C GLU A 33 -2.43 -3.55 -7.65
N ALA A 34 -1.59 -2.53 -7.43
CA ALA A 34 -0.22 -2.72 -6.99
C ALA A 34 -0.16 -3.47 -5.65
N LEU A 35 -1.04 -3.12 -4.70
CA LEU A 35 -1.15 -3.78 -3.41
C LEU A 35 -1.60 -5.24 -3.53
N HIS A 36 -2.59 -5.55 -4.37
CA HIS A 36 -2.99 -6.95 -4.63
C HIS A 36 -1.82 -7.77 -5.19
N ARG A 37 -1.08 -7.22 -6.16
CA ARG A 37 0.11 -7.86 -6.74
C ARG A 37 1.22 -8.08 -5.70
N ALA A 38 1.40 -7.16 -4.76
CA ALA A 38 2.35 -7.32 -3.65
C ALA A 38 1.89 -8.41 -2.67
N LEU A 39 0.63 -8.35 -2.24
CA LEU A 39 0.05 -9.27 -1.26
C LEU A 39 -0.04 -10.72 -1.75
N GLY A 40 -0.21 -10.92 -3.07
CA GLY A 40 -0.17 -12.24 -3.69
C GLY A 40 1.21 -12.90 -3.68
N ARG A 41 2.28 -12.16 -3.40
CA ARG A 41 3.67 -12.67 -3.37
C ARG A 41 4.18 -12.98 -1.97
N VAL A 42 3.48 -12.54 -0.93
CA VAL A 42 3.86 -12.73 0.48
C VAL A 42 2.95 -13.72 1.18
N HIS A 43 3.32 -14.09 2.41
CA HIS A 43 2.48 -14.97 3.23
C HIS A 43 1.09 -14.35 3.46
N SER A 44 0.05 -15.18 3.62
CA SER A 44 -1.35 -14.76 3.81
C SER A 44 -1.67 -14.25 5.22
N GLY A 45 -0.65 -13.89 6.00
CA GLY A 45 -0.83 -13.49 7.40
C GLY A 45 -1.24 -12.03 7.57
N PRO A 46 -1.34 -11.58 8.83
CA PRO A 46 -1.59 -10.18 9.17
C PRO A 46 -0.54 -9.26 8.56
N VAL A 47 -0.97 -8.06 8.18
CA VAL A 47 -0.18 -7.00 7.56
C VAL A 47 -0.17 -5.78 8.47
N ALA A 48 1.00 -5.17 8.64
CA ALA A 48 1.16 -3.89 9.31
C ALA A 48 1.12 -2.75 8.28
N LEU A 49 0.26 -1.76 8.49
CA LEU A 49 0.27 -0.50 7.75
C LEU A 49 1.16 0.52 8.48
N LEU A 50 2.13 1.08 7.75
CA LEU A 50 3.09 2.06 8.26
C LEU A 50 2.93 3.40 7.53
N PRO A 51 1.84 4.16 7.77
CA PRO A 51 1.67 5.46 7.14
C PRO A 51 2.72 6.45 7.67
N PRO A 52 3.18 7.42 6.86
CA PRO A 52 3.89 8.57 7.41
C PRO A 52 2.99 9.34 8.37
N ASP A 53 3.60 10.10 9.27
CA ASP A 53 2.86 10.89 10.24
C ASP A 53 2.15 12.13 9.63
N GLY A 54 1.50 12.91 10.49
CA GLY A 54 0.76 14.10 10.10
C GLY A 54 1.59 15.18 9.41
N THR A 55 2.92 15.18 9.55
CA THR A 55 3.81 16.15 8.89
C THR A 55 3.86 15.97 7.38
N ARG A 56 3.31 14.86 6.86
CA ARG A 56 3.21 14.54 5.43
C ARG A 56 1.79 14.65 4.89
N PHE A 57 0.93 15.47 5.49
CA PHE A 57 -0.46 15.65 5.06
C PHE A 57 -0.62 15.88 3.53
N HIS A 58 0.23 16.73 2.94
CA HIS A 58 0.17 17.04 1.50
C HIS A 58 0.56 15.88 0.56
N SER A 59 1.14 14.79 1.08
CA SER A 59 1.49 13.61 0.28
C SER A 59 0.30 12.71 -0.04
N ARG A 60 -0.90 13.06 0.42
CA ARG A 60 -2.11 12.21 0.35
C ARG A 60 -1.94 10.83 1.03
N ALA A 61 -0.94 10.68 1.92
CA ALA A 61 -0.69 9.41 2.58
C ALA A 61 -1.89 8.87 3.38
N GLY A 62 -2.70 9.75 3.99
CA GLY A 62 -3.94 9.33 4.65
C GLY A 62 -4.91 8.65 3.69
N TYR A 63 -5.05 9.17 2.47
CA TYR A 63 -5.91 8.60 1.43
C TYR A 63 -5.41 7.23 0.97
N LEU A 64 -4.11 7.08 0.72
CA LEU A 64 -3.52 5.77 0.37
C LEU A 64 -3.64 4.74 1.51
N THR A 65 -3.54 5.20 2.76
CA THR A 65 -3.71 4.35 3.94
C THR A 65 -5.14 3.85 4.07
N ASP A 66 -6.12 4.71 3.78
CA ASP A 66 -7.54 4.35 3.75
C ASP A 66 -7.82 3.31 2.67
N ILE A 67 -7.29 3.47 1.45
CA ILE A 67 -7.35 2.45 0.39
C ILE A 67 -6.76 1.11 0.88
N ALA A 68 -5.54 1.14 1.44
CA ALA A 68 -4.87 -0.06 1.93
C ALA A 68 -5.68 -0.77 3.04
N SER A 69 -6.25 0.00 3.97
CA SER A 69 -7.09 -0.51 5.06
C SER A 69 -8.33 -1.20 4.52
N ARG A 70 -9.03 -0.61 3.53
CA ARG A 70 -10.18 -1.24 2.86
C ARG A 70 -9.79 -2.55 2.19
N VAL A 71 -8.68 -2.57 1.45
CA VAL A 71 -8.21 -3.78 0.76
C VAL A 71 -7.88 -4.90 1.75
N LEU A 72 -7.16 -4.59 2.83
CA LEU A 72 -6.74 -5.58 3.82
C LEU A 72 -7.91 -6.13 4.66
N THR A 73 -8.85 -5.26 5.04
CA THR A 73 -10.03 -5.67 5.84
C THR A 73 -11.05 -6.46 5.05
N ARG A 74 -11.09 -6.28 3.72
CA ARG A 74 -12.01 -6.98 2.80
C ARG A 74 -11.33 -8.09 2.00
N TRP A 75 -10.15 -8.54 2.43
CA TRP A 75 -9.39 -9.55 1.69
C TRP A 75 -10.17 -10.88 1.63
N PRO A 76 -10.12 -11.64 0.50
CA PRO A 76 -10.95 -12.84 0.33
C PRO A 76 -10.79 -13.94 1.39
N SER A 77 -9.62 -14.04 2.01
CA SER A 77 -9.34 -15.02 3.08
C SER A 77 -9.68 -14.52 4.49
N GLY A 78 -10.38 -13.39 4.61
CA GLY A 78 -10.67 -12.71 5.87
C GLY A 78 -9.77 -11.52 6.12
N ASP A 79 -10.05 -10.79 7.20
CA ASP A 79 -9.33 -9.57 7.58
C ASP A 79 -7.83 -9.84 7.78
N ARG A 80 -7.01 -9.07 7.07
CA ARG A 80 -5.55 -9.13 7.13
C ARG A 80 -4.93 -7.90 7.80
N LEU A 81 -5.69 -6.90 8.21
CA LEU A 81 -5.14 -5.72 8.86
C LEU A 81 -4.75 -6.04 10.31
N GLY A 82 -3.45 -6.24 10.55
CA GLY A 82 -2.94 -6.58 11.87
C GLY A 82 -2.75 -5.36 12.76
N MET A 83 -2.20 -4.27 12.21
CA MET A 83 -1.96 -3.02 12.93
C MET A 83 -1.78 -1.84 11.98
N VAL A 84 -1.99 -0.64 12.52
CA VAL A 84 -1.60 0.63 11.88
C VAL A 84 -0.64 1.34 12.84
N MET A 85 0.56 1.67 12.37
CA MET A 85 1.58 2.35 13.16
C MET A 85 2.18 3.51 12.37
N PRO A 86 1.81 4.77 12.69
CA PRO A 86 2.40 5.93 12.05
C PRO A 86 3.92 5.98 12.25
N ALA A 87 4.65 6.25 11.17
CA ALA A 87 6.09 6.44 11.18
C ALA A 87 6.43 7.86 11.70
N LEU A 88 6.38 8.04 13.02
CA LEU A 88 6.65 9.32 13.70
C LEU A 88 8.12 9.76 13.60
N GLY A 89 9.06 8.83 13.47
CA GLY A 89 10.48 9.15 13.59
C GLY A 89 10.82 9.65 14.99
N THR A 90 11.46 10.81 15.10
CA THR A 90 11.80 11.47 16.37
C THR A 90 10.88 12.65 16.72
N HIS A 91 9.73 12.79 16.03
CA HIS A 91 8.76 13.84 16.30
C HIS A 91 8.04 13.66 17.65
#